data_AF-A0A954MQS7-F1
#
_entry.id   AF-A0A954MQS7-F1
#
_cell.length_a   1.000
_cell.length_b   1.000
_cell.length_c   1.000
_cell.angle_alpha   90.00
_cell.angle_beta   90.00
_cell.angle_gamma   90.00
#
_symmetry.space_group_name_H-M   'P 1'
#
loop_
_entity.id
_entity.type
_entity.pdbx_description
1 polymer ?
#
loop_
_entity_poly.entity_id
_entity_poly.type
_entity_poly.pdbx_seq_one_letter_code
_entity_poly.pdbx_strand_id
1 'polypeptide(L)'
;MDEIPQQVESPSVPVRRPALVAFACLAVGMVLDRYVPVELVWWLATLGLLLGICLLLGRWAGGRVLTGLLVLTLIAAGGARHHVAWQVRAPDNIALFASGNSQLMQVRG
;
A
#
# COMPACT_ATOMS: atom_id res chain seq x y z
N MET A 1 19.99 14.61 55.30
CA MET A 1 20.23 14.90 53.88
C MET A 1 19.99 13.60 53.16
N ASP A 2 18.78 13.42 52.66
CA ASP A 2 18.39 12.18 51.99
C ASP A 2 18.86 12.25 50.54
N GLU A 3 19.78 11.36 50.17
CA GLU A 3 20.23 11.22 48.79
C GLU A 3 19.07 10.70 47.94
N ILE A 4 18.62 11.52 46.99
CA ILE A 4 17.63 11.11 46.00
C ILE A 4 18.32 10.08 45.09
N PRO A 5 17.83 8.82 45.03
CA PRO A 5 18.45 7.81 44.19
C PRO A 5 18.38 8.23 42.73
N GLN A 6 19.55 8.36 42.09
CA GLN A 6 19.62 8.62 40.65
C GLN A 6 18.95 7.48 39.91
N GLN A 7 17.85 7.77 39.22
CA GLN A 7 17.23 6.82 38.32
C GLN A 7 18.20 6.54 37.18
N VAL A 8 18.74 5.32 37.15
CA VAL A 8 19.54 4.81 36.04
C VAL A 8 18.62 4.74 34.82
N GLU A 9 18.79 5.68 33.89
CA GLU A 9 18.09 5.65 32.61
C GLU A 9 18.39 4.32 31.93
N SER A 10 17.34 3.51 31.80
CA SER A 10 17.44 2.23 31.10
C SER A 10 17.56 2.53 29.60
N PRO A 11 18.45 1.87 28.86
CA PRO A 11 18.60 2.12 27.43
C PRO A 11 17.25 1.92 26.72
N SER A 12 16.79 2.96 26.01
CA SER A 12 15.51 2.92 25.31
C SER A 12 15.55 1.90 24.19
N VAL A 13 14.69 0.88 24.25
CA VAL A 13 14.51 -0.06 23.14
C VAL A 13 13.90 0.69 21.94
N PRO A 14 14.50 0.64 20.74
CA PRO A 14 13.96 1.35 19.59
C PRO A 14 12.56 0.84 19.22
N VAL A 15 11.59 1.75 19.16
CA VAL A 15 10.20 1.46 18.78
C VAL A 15 10.14 1.13 17.28
N ARG A 16 9.86 -0.13 16.94
CA ARG A 16 9.65 -0.55 15.55
C ARG A 16 8.32 0.01 15.03
N ARG A 17 8.32 0.60 13.83
CA ARG A 17 7.12 1.15 13.17
C ARG A 17 6.77 0.33 11.92
N PRO A 18 6.22 -0.89 12.07
CA PRO A 18 5.93 -1.78 10.95
C PRO A 18 4.97 -1.16 9.93
N ALA A 19 4.05 -0.30 10.39
CA ALA A 19 3.12 0.43 9.52
C ALA A 19 3.83 1.35 8.51
N LEU A 20 4.94 1.98 8.89
CA LEU A 20 5.69 2.86 7.99
C LEU A 20 6.32 2.06 6.85
N VAL A 21 6.88 0.88 7.17
CA VAL A 21 7.47 -0.02 6.16
C VAL A 21 6.40 -0.52 5.21
N ALA A 22 5.24 -0.92 5.73
CA ALA A 22 4.13 -1.37 4.90
C ALA A 22 3.61 -0.25 3.98
N PHE A 23 3.47 0.97 4.50
CA PHE A 23 3.10 2.14 3.73
C PHE A 23 4.11 2.44 2.61
N ALA A 24 5.40 2.40 2.91
CA ALA A 24 6.45 2.60 1.91
C ALA A 24 6.39 1.56 0.78
N CYS A 25 6.17 0.28 1.12
CA CYS A 25 6.03 -0.79 0.12
C CYS A 25 4.82 -0.56 -0.79
N LEU A 26 3.66 -0.20 -0.22
CA LEU A 26 2.47 0.14 -1.00
C LEU A 26 2.73 1.33 -1.93
N ALA A 27 3.37 2.39 -1.43
CA ALA A 27 3.70 3.57 -2.21
C ALA A 27 4.63 3.24 -3.39
N VAL A 28 5.64 2.38 -3.18
CA VAL A 28 6.51 1.88 -4.26
C VAL A 28 5.70 1.15 -5.33
N GLY A 29 4.75 0.30 -4.93
CA GLY A 29 3.84 -0.37 -5.87
C GLY A 29 3.04 0.59 -6.74
N MET A 30 2.49 1.64 -6.13
CA MET A 30 1.75 2.69 -6.85
C MET A 30 2.64 3.45 -7.84
N VAL A 31 3.87 3.78 -7.43
CA VAL A 31 4.85 4.46 -8.31
C VAL A 31 5.24 3.56 -9.47
N LEU A 32 5.49 2.27 -9.22
CA LEU A 32 5.80 1.31 -10.28
C LEU A 32 4.66 1.19 -11.28
N ASP A 33 3.42 1.07 -10.81
CA ASP A 33 2.24 1.01 -11.66
C ASP A 33 2.05 2.29 -12.51
N ARG A 34 2.49 3.44 -11.99
CA ARG A 34 2.43 4.69 -12.73
C ARG A 34 3.35 4.71 -13.96
N TYR A 35 4.51 4.05 -13.87
CA TYR A 35 5.54 4.08 -14.91
C TYR A 35 5.58 2.82 -15.77
N VAL A 36 5.03 1.71 -15.29
CA VAL A 36 4.96 0.44 -16.01
C VAL A 36 3.48 0.16 -16.30
N PRO A 37 3.04 0.11 -17.57
CA PRO A 37 1.66 -0.12 -17.94
C PRO A 37 1.31 -1.61 -17.77
N VAL A 38 1.26 -2.05 -16.51
CA VAL A 38 0.82 -3.39 -16.14
C VAL A 38 -0.70 -3.36 -16.08
N GLU A 39 -1.37 -4.42 -16.55
CA GLU A 39 -2.82 -4.54 -16.40
C GLU A 39 -3.20 -5.00 -14.97
N LEU A 40 -4.37 -4.58 -14.48
CA LEU A 40 -4.87 -4.97 -13.14
C LEU A 40 -4.83 -6.48 -12.91
N VAL A 41 -5.13 -7.28 -13.93
CA VAL A 41 -5.13 -8.75 -13.84
C VAL A 41 -3.75 -9.30 -13.42
N TRP A 42 -2.66 -8.69 -13.89
CA TRP A 42 -1.31 -9.11 -13.55
C TRP A 42 -0.96 -8.77 -12.11
N TRP A 43 -1.34 -7.57 -11.63
CA TRP A 43 -1.18 -7.22 -10.22
C TRP A 43 -1.93 -8.17 -9.28
N LEU A 44 -3.17 -8.51 -9.61
CA LEU A 44 -3.98 -9.44 -8.82
C LEU A 44 -3.42 -10.87 -8.86
N ALA A 45 -2.97 -11.34 -10.02
CA ALA A 45 -2.35 -12.66 -10.16
C ALA A 45 -1.05 -12.75 -9.33
N THR A 46 -0.17 -11.75 -9.43
CA THR A 46 1.06 -11.69 -8.64
C THR A 46 0.77 -11.59 -7.14
N LEU A 47 -0.20 -10.75 -6.74
CA LEU A 47 -0.62 -10.63 -5.34
C LEU A 47 -1.13 -11.97 -4.79
N GLY A 48 -2.02 -12.64 -5.53
CA GLY A 48 -2.57 -13.94 -5.15
C GLY A 48 -1.49 -15.02 -5.06
N LEU A 49 -0.57 -15.07 -6.03
CA LEU A 49 0.55 -16.01 -6.03
C LEU A 49 1.47 -15.80 -4.81
N LEU A 50 1.91 -14.57 -4.57
CA LEU A 50 2.81 -14.25 -3.45
C LEU A 50 2.16 -14.52 -2.09
N LEU A 51 0.87 -14.18 -1.95
CA LEU A 51 0.11 -14.47 -0.74
C LEU A 51 -0.04 -15.98 -0.53
N GLY A 52 -0.36 -16.74 -1.59
CA GLY A 52 -0.43 -18.19 -1.55
C GLY A 52 0.89 -18.83 -1.10
N ILE A 53 2.01 -18.34 -1.64
CA ILE A 53 3.36 -18.78 -1.24
C ILE A 53 3.63 -18.43 0.23
N CYS A 54 3.28 -17.22 0.68
CA CYS A 54 3.43 -16.82 2.09
C CYS A 54 2.66 -17.75 3.03
N LEU A 55 1.42 -18.11 2.67
CA LEU A 55 0.58 -18.99 3.47
C LEU A 55 1.09 -20.43 3.48
N LEU A 56 1.54 -20.94 2.34
CA LEU A 56 2.07 -22.30 2.21
C LEU A 56 3.41 -22.46 2.95
N LEU A 57 4.30 -21.49 2.79
CA LEU A 57 5.65 -21.54 3.34
C LEU A 57 5.78 -20.92 4.74
N GLY A 58 4.77 -20.21 5.24
CA GLY A 58 4.88 -19.44 6.49
C GLY A 58 5.29 -20.25 7.73
N ARG A 59 5.08 -21.57 7.70
CA ARG A 59 5.47 -22.50 8.78
C ARG A 59 6.86 -23.11 8.59
N TRP A 60 7.41 -23.06 7.38
CA TRP A 60 8.59 -23.80 6.95
C TRP A 60 9.74 -22.90 6.49
N ALA A 61 9.44 -21.68 6.07
CA ALA A 61 10.42 -20.72 5.58
C ALA A 61 11.07 -19.95 6.74
N GLY A 62 12.37 -19.67 6.60
CA GLY A 62 13.07 -18.77 7.50
C GLY A 62 12.51 -17.35 7.45
N GLY A 63 12.55 -16.63 8.58
CA GLY A 63 11.93 -15.31 8.72
C GLY A 63 12.36 -14.27 7.67
N ARG A 64 13.60 -14.36 7.15
CA ARG A 64 14.09 -13.49 6.07
C ARG A 64 13.35 -13.71 4.75
N VAL A 65 13.10 -14.96 4.37
CA VAL A 65 12.38 -15.31 3.14
C VAL A 65 10.94 -14.82 3.23
N LEU A 66 10.28 -15.09 4.36
CA LEU A 66 8.90 -14.65 4.59
C LEU A 66 8.79 -13.11 4.58
N THR A 67 9.78 -12.41 5.15
CA THR A 67 9.83 -10.94 5.11
C THR A 67 9.95 -10.42 3.67
N GLY A 68 10.83 -11.01 2.86
CA GLY A 68 10.97 -10.64 1.44
C GLY A 68 9.67 -10.86 0.65
N LEU A 69 9.01 -12.00 0.86
CA LEU A 69 7.73 -12.30 0.22
C LEU A 69 6.62 -11.33 0.66
N LEU A 70 6.57 -10.95 1.93
CA LEU A 70 5.61 -9.96 2.43
C LEU A 70 5.86 -8.58 1.82
N VAL A 71 7.12 -8.15 1.67
CA VAL A 71 7.46 -6.90 1.00
C VAL A 71 6.97 -6.90 -0.45
N LEU A 72 7.23 -7.97 -1.21
CA LEU A 72 6.77 -8.10 -2.59
C LEU A 72 5.24 -8.12 -2.67
N THR A 73 4.57 -8.82 -1.75
CA THR A 73 3.10 -8.86 -1.63
C THR A 73 2.53 -7.46 -1.45
N LEU A 74 3.13 -6.65 -0.57
CA LEU A 74 2.68 -5.28 -0.30
C LEU A 74 2.92 -4.34 -1.50
N ILE A 75 4.02 -4.51 -2.23
CA ILE A 75 4.26 -3.78 -3.48
C ILE A 75 3.19 -4.13 -4.51
N ALA A 76 2.89 -5.42 -4.71
CA ALA A 76 1.85 -5.85 -5.64
C ALA A 76 0.45 -5.33 -5.26
N ALA A 77 0.14 -5.31 -3.96
CA ALA A 77 -1.09 -4.71 -3.44
C ALA A 77 -1.16 -3.20 -3.71
N GLY A 78 -0.02 -2.50 -3.65
CA GLY A 78 0.07 -1.08 -3.97
C GLY A 78 -0.28 -0.78 -5.42
N GLY A 79 0.27 -1.56 -6.36
CA GLY A 79 -0.07 -1.45 -7.79
C GLY A 79 -1.54 -1.77 -8.06
N ALA A 80 -2.06 -2.88 -7.54
CA ALA A 80 -3.48 -3.23 -7.66
C ALA A 80 -4.39 -2.13 -7.10
N ARG A 81 -4.03 -1.55 -5.95
CA ARG A 81 -4.80 -0.45 -5.34
C ARG A 81 -4.80 0.77 -6.23
N HIS A 82 -3.69 1.08 -6.90
CA HIS A 82 -3.59 2.23 -7.80
C HIS A 82 -4.59 2.10 -8.96
N HIS A 83 -4.63 0.96 -9.65
CA HIS A 83 -5.65 0.67 -10.67
C HIS A 83 -7.09 0.84 -10.16
N VAL A 84 -7.41 0.21 -9.02
CA VAL A 84 -8.79 0.22 -8.50
C VAL A 84 -9.20 1.63 -8.04
N ALA A 85 -8.30 2.43 -7.48
CA ALA A 85 -8.64 3.79 -7.02
C ALA A 85 -8.65 4.81 -8.16
N TRP A 86 -7.65 4.77 -9.04
CA TRP A 86 -7.35 5.88 -9.93
C TRP A 86 -7.66 5.57 -11.40
N GLN A 87 -7.56 4.33 -11.88
CA GLN A 87 -7.90 4.02 -13.28
C GLN A 87 -9.39 3.81 -13.54
N VAL A 88 -10.20 3.53 -12.51
CA VAL A 88 -11.67 3.46 -12.68
C VAL A 88 -12.26 4.83 -13.09
N ARG A 89 -11.50 5.92 -12.96
CA ARG A 89 -11.82 7.22 -13.54
C ARG A 89 -10.98 7.40 -14.81
N ALA A 90 -11.55 7.01 -15.96
CA ALA A 90 -10.96 7.34 -17.26
C ALA A 90 -10.62 8.85 -17.31
N PRO A 91 -9.47 9.25 -17.88
CA PRO A 91 -9.12 10.67 -18.07
C PRO A 91 -10.25 11.48 -18.73
N ASP A 92 -11.03 10.78 -19.55
CA ASP A 92 -12.16 11.27 -20.34
C ASP A 92 -13.38 11.63 -19.47
N ASN A 93 -13.47 11.10 -18.24
CA ASN A 93 -14.61 11.34 -17.35
C ASN A 93 -14.64 12.77 -16.80
N ILE A 94 -13.51 13.48 -16.72
CA ILE A 94 -13.52 14.90 -16.28
C ILE A 94 -13.84 15.81 -17.47
N ALA A 95 -13.41 15.44 -18.69
CA ALA A 95 -13.75 16.16 -19.91
C ALA A 95 -15.26 16.13 -20.20
N LEU A 96 -15.97 15.04 -19.84
CA LEU A 96 -17.43 14.96 -19.89
C LEU A 96 -18.16 15.98 -19.00
N PHE A 97 -17.55 16.40 -17.88
CA PHE A 97 -18.10 17.46 -17.03
C PHE A 97 -17.71 18.87 -17.49
N ALA A 98 -16.65 19.01 -18.29
CA ALA A 98 -16.19 20.29 -18.82
C ALA A 98 -16.74 20.61 -20.23
N SER A 99 -17.16 19.60 -21.00
CA SER A 99 -17.72 19.77 -22.35
C SER A 99 -19.19 20.21 -22.31
N GLY A 100 -19.43 21.45 -21.88
CA GLY A 100 -20.50 22.35 -22.37
C GLY A 100 -21.98 22.00 -22.18
N ASN A 101 -22.36 20.77 -21.81
CA ASN A 101 -23.75 20.39 -21.53
C ASN A 101 -24.00 20.32 -20.02
N SER A 102 -23.59 21.35 -19.30
CA SER A 102 -24.05 21.58 -17.93
C SER A 102 -25.55 21.90 -17.98
N GLN A 103 -26.40 20.87 -18.03
CA GLN A 103 -27.78 21.01 -17.56
C GLN A 103 -27.66 21.35 -16.07
N LEU A 104 -27.80 22.64 -15.76
CA LEU A 104 -27.99 23.13 -14.40
C LEU A 104 -29.19 22.38 -13.82
N MET A 105 -28.93 21.34 -13.03
CA MET A 105 -29.96 20.74 -12.19
C MET A 105 -30.36 21.79 -11.16
N GLN A 106 -31.49 22.45 -11.43
CA GLN A 106 -32.11 23.38 -10.49
C GLN A 106 -32.65 22.57 -9.31
N VAL A 107 -31.93 22.59 -8.19
CA VAL A 107 -32.43 22.04 -6.92
C VAL A 107 -33.55 22.97 -6.45
N ARG A 108 -34.80 22.55 -6.68
CA ARG A 108 -35.99 23.21 -6.11
C ARG A 108 -36.01 22.96 -4.61
N GLY A 109 -35.83 24.03 -3.84
CA GLY A 109 -36.35 24.15 -2.48
C GLY A 109 -37.82 24.56 -2.50
#